data_AF-A0A563DB68-F1
#
_entry.id   AF-A0A563DB68-F1
#
_cell.length_a   1.000
_cell.length_b   1.000
_cell.length_c   1.000
_cell.angle_alpha   90.00
_cell.angle_beta   90.00
_cell.angle_gamma   90.00
#
_symmetry.space_group_name_H-M   'P 1'
#
loop_
_entity.id
_entity.type
_entity.pdbx_description
1 polymer ?
#
loop_
_entity_poly.entity_id
_entity_poly.type
_entity_poly.pdbx_seq_one_letter_code
_entity_poly.pdbx_strand_id
1 'polypeptide(L)'
;MNLPPPSLSTPLASISVCPELAAIESWSTPNPKVRVYFEKSRPDAWPILPPRDQLNPQAREALAVFDKADELRAEPGYEEVLELAGLRVEVDIKDSKKQAAEKLIDKGIRLGKIPPEDRESKLARYTERSGWAKYGIERQVLSGELPGDSFLCKPLQLGSSALERLAILEALGFNEGNIKGSIVFGSKHRYDRKVQESDRFFRSTEEEQREQLKRLLDDAKTNQANEEKRKKEAARVAGIERVSGGDVERVVEWFESCAESLRQDGYVLSSMVNLESSREKAELVKGSIAELRQYFPDLRYPSGLSVLDYLSETYGADSTAAVLVGAQVVGTGKVYTLGLDWATVYRKLDSSDGRSY
;
A
#
# COMPACT_ATOMS: atom_id res chain seq x y z
N MET A 1 0.86 36.17 -20.45
CA MET A 1 1.86 36.44 -19.40
C MET A 1 2.32 35.10 -18.83
N ASN A 2 3.61 34.80 -18.86
CA ASN A 2 4.18 33.59 -18.27
C ASN A 2 4.25 33.80 -16.76
N LEU A 3 3.36 33.15 -15.99
CA LEU A 3 3.54 33.07 -14.55
C LEU A 3 4.71 32.11 -14.25
N PRO A 4 5.66 32.47 -13.37
CA PRO A 4 6.69 31.53 -12.92
C PRO A 4 6.03 30.37 -12.15
N PRO A 5 6.62 29.16 -12.20
CA PRO A 5 6.12 28.03 -11.42
C PRO A 5 6.08 28.41 -9.92
N PRO A 6 5.07 27.95 -9.16
CA PRO A 6 4.98 28.27 -7.73
C PRO A 6 6.22 27.74 -7.01
N SER A 7 6.99 28.66 -6.40
CA SER A 7 8.16 28.30 -5.60
C SER A 7 7.71 27.52 -4.37
N LEU A 8 8.43 26.43 -4.05
CA LEU A 8 8.27 25.66 -2.80
C LEU A 8 8.49 26.50 -1.53
N SER A 9 9.06 27.71 -1.69
CA SER A 9 9.32 28.66 -0.60
C SER A 9 8.19 29.68 -0.44
N THR A 10 7.27 29.75 -1.41
CA THR A 10 6.06 30.55 -1.28
C THR A 10 4.98 29.60 -0.75
N PRO A 11 4.59 29.69 0.54
CA PRO A 11 3.28 29.16 0.87
C PRO A 11 2.30 29.81 -0.11
N LEU A 12 1.41 29.03 -0.70
CA LEU A 12 0.23 29.53 -1.43
C LEU A 12 -0.72 30.27 -0.47
N ALA A 13 -0.19 31.02 0.51
CA ALA A 13 -0.92 31.89 1.40
C ALA A 13 -1.36 33.18 0.67
N SER A 14 -0.68 33.55 -0.43
CA SER A 14 -1.03 34.74 -1.23
C SER A 14 -1.93 34.43 -2.44
N ILE A 15 -2.01 33.17 -2.88
CA ILE A 15 -3.20 32.73 -3.61
C ILE A 15 -4.18 32.39 -2.51
N SER A 16 -4.95 33.41 -2.11
CA SER A 16 -6.18 33.23 -1.33
C SER A 16 -6.77 31.88 -1.73
N VAL A 17 -6.71 30.90 -0.83
CA VAL A 17 -7.53 29.69 -0.90
C VAL A 17 -8.86 30.24 -1.33
N CYS A 18 -9.32 30.00 -2.58
CA CYS A 18 -10.52 30.67 -3.08
C CYS A 18 -11.54 30.56 -1.95
N PRO A 19 -11.94 31.66 -1.30
CA PRO A 19 -12.79 31.54 -0.12
C PRO A 19 -14.11 30.85 -0.50
N GLU A 20 -14.44 30.90 -1.79
CA GLU A 20 -15.54 30.21 -2.45
C GLU A 20 -15.30 28.71 -2.76
N LEU A 21 -14.07 28.20 -2.65
CA LEU A 21 -13.78 26.76 -2.53
C LEU A 21 -13.95 26.28 -1.08
N ALA A 22 -13.75 27.15 -0.09
CA ALA A 22 -14.18 26.90 1.28
C ALA A 22 -15.71 27.01 1.44
N ALA A 23 -16.38 27.70 0.51
CA ALA A 23 -17.84 27.88 0.46
C ALA A 23 -18.54 27.02 -0.63
N ILE A 24 -17.97 25.87 -1.02
CA ILE A 24 -18.81 24.84 -1.63
C ILE A 24 -19.49 24.09 -0.48
N GLU A 25 -20.65 24.61 -0.07
CA GLU A 25 -21.57 24.04 0.90
C GLU A 25 -22.01 22.62 0.46
N SER A 26 -21.27 21.64 0.97
CA SER A 26 -21.53 20.19 1.09
C SER A 26 -20.22 19.42 1.36
N TRP A 27 -19.07 20.08 1.27
CA TRP A 27 -17.74 19.44 1.40
C TRP A 27 -17.05 19.70 2.74
N SER A 28 -17.77 19.56 3.85
CA SER A 28 -17.12 19.23 5.12
C SER A 28 -16.72 17.76 5.04
N THR A 29 -15.52 17.40 4.56
CA THR A 29 -15.12 15.98 4.52
C THR A 29 -14.81 15.53 5.96
N PRO A 30 -15.71 14.82 6.66
CA PRO A 30 -15.51 14.48 8.08
C PRO A 30 -14.58 13.26 8.21
N ASN A 31 -14.28 12.58 7.10
CA ASN A 31 -13.42 11.40 7.07
C ASN A 31 -11.96 11.81 6.82
N PRO A 32 -11.09 11.78 7.85
CA PRO A 32 -9.70 12.20 7.73
C PRO A 32 -8.90 11.35 6.74
N LYS A 33 -9.30 10.09 6.48
CA LYS A 33 -8.61 9.23 5.52
C LYS A 33 -8.83 9.69 4.08
N VAL A 34 -10.07 10.06 3.73
CA VAL A 34 -10.39 10.59 2.39
C VAL A 34 -9.65 11.89 2.15
N ARG A 35 -9.59 12.75 3.17
CA ARG A 35 -8.84 14.02 3.13
C ARG A 35 -7.37 13.81 2.76
N VAL A 36 -6.68 12.83 3.36
CA VAL A 36 -5.28 12.53 3.06
C VAL A 36 -5.09 12.13 1.58
N TYR A 37 -5.97 11.29 1.03
CA TYR A 37 -5.88 10.91 -0.39
C TYR A 37 -6.14 12.11 -1.31
N PHE A 38 -7.14 12.92 -0.98
CA PHE A 38 -7.51 14.09 -1.77
C PHE A 38 -6.40 15.15 -1.77
N GLU A 39 -5.90 15.55 -0.59
CA GLU A 39 -4.85 16.57 -0.46
C GLU A 39 -3.54 16.17 -1.17
N LYS A 40 -3.17 14.87 -1.13
CA LYS A 40 -1.99 14.39 -1.86
C LYS A 40 -2.12 14.50 -3.39
N SER A 41 -3.34 14.47 -3.90
CA SER A 41 -3.62 14.42 -5.34
C SER A 41 -3.90 15.79 -5.94
N ARG A 42 -4.27 16.77 -5.10
CA ARG A 42 -4.62 18.13 -5.50
C ARG A 42 -3.49 18.84 -6.27
N PRO A 43 -3.71 19.28 -7.52
CA PRO A 43 -2.68 19.93 -8.34
C PRO A 43 -2.29 21.31 -7.80
N ASP A 44 -3.19 21.95 -7.07
CA ASP A 44 -3.03 23.24 -6.41
C ASP A 44 -2.44 23.16 -5.00
N ALA A 45 -2.13 21.94 -4.52
CA ALA A 45 -1.50 21.73 -3.22
C ALA A 45 -0.08 21.18 -3.38
N TRP A 46 0.85 21.79 -2.65
CA TRP A 46 2.26 21.42 -2.61
C TRP A 46 2.63 20.99 -1.20
N PRO A 47 3.28 19.82 -1.02
CA PRO A 47 3.76 19.45 0.30
C PRO A 47 4.91 20.37 0.72
N ILE A 48 5.03 20.56 2.03
CA ILE A 48 6.04 21.43 2.63
C ILE A 48 7.38 20.67 2.63
N LEU A 49 8.44 21.34 2.18
CA LEU A 49 9.80 20.82 2.31
C LEU A 49 10.14 20.62 3.79
N PRO A 50 10.57 19.43 4.23
CA PRO A 50 10.99 19.23 5.61
C PRO A 50 12.13 20.19 6.00
N PRO A 51 12.20 20.61 7.27
CA PRO A 51 13.34 21.34 7.81
C PRO A 51 14.67 20.64 7.48
N ARG A 52 15.72 21.42 7.23
CA ARG A 52 17.01 20.89 6.75
C ARG A 52 17.59 19.82 7.68
N ASP A 53 17.48 19.98 8.99
CA ASP A 53 17.94 19.03 10.00
C ASP A 53 17.24 17.67 9.95
N GLN A 54 16.04 17.61 9.37
CA GLN A 54 15.29 16.36 9.15
C GLN A 54 15.66 15.68 7.82
N LEU A 55 16.42 16.35 6.96
CA LEU A 55 16.86 15.78 5.69
C LEU A 55 18.05 14.85 5.88
N ASN A 56 18.15 13.83 5.02
CA ASN A 56 19.33 12.98 4.99
C ASN A 56 20.59 13.83 4.65
N PRO A 57 21.79 13.42 5.07
CA PRO A 57 23.02 14.18 4.85
C PRO A 57 23.27 14.59 3.38
N GLN A 58 22.96 13.72 2.42
CA GLN A 58 23.18 13.98 1.00
C GLN A 58 22.23 15.04 0.45
N ALA A 59 20.95 14.96 0.80
CA ALA A 59 19.96 15.98 0.45
C ALA A 59 20.30 17.34 1.09
N ARG A 60 20.85 17.35 2.31
CA ARG A 60 21.33 18.59 2.95
C ARG A 60 22.50 19.21 2.19
N GLU A 61 23.54 18.44 1.88
CA GLU A 61 24.69 18.95 1.13
C GLU A 61 24.30 19.39 -0.29
N ALA A 62 23.41 18.64 -0.94
CA ALA A 62 22.88 19.02 -2.24
C ALA A 62 22.16 20.38 -2.20
N LEU A 63 21.35 20.65 -1.18
CA LEU A 63 20.75 21.98 -1.02
C LEU A 63 21.78 23.06 -0.66
N ALA A 64 22.74 22.74 0.20
CA ALA A 64 23.75 23.68 0.67
C ALA A 64 24.68 24.17 -0.46
N VAL A 65 25.01 23.33 -1.43
CA VAL A 65 25.80 23.78 -2.60
C VAL A 65 25.02 24.74 -3.49
N PHE A 66 23.69 24.62 -3.54
CA PHE A 66 22.86 25.56 -4.30
C PHE A 66 22.72 26.93 -3.62
N ASP A 67 22.85 27.01 -2.28
CA ASP A 67 22.90 28.30 -1.57
C ASP A 67 24.10 29.16 -2.00
N LYS A 68 25.16 28.52 -2.49
CA LYS A 68 26.41 29.16 -2.96
C LYS A 68 26.66 28.96 -4.45
N ALA A 69 25.61 28.61 -5.22
CA ALA A 69 25.81 28.21 -6.61
C ALA A 69 26.47 29.30 -7.44
N ASP A 70 26.07 30.57 -7.25
CA ASP A 70 26.62 31.69 -8.03
C ASP A 70 28.11 31.94 -7.71
N GLU A 71 28.51 31.77 -6.44
CA GLU A 71 29.93 31.86 -6.03
C GLU A 71 30.75 30.73 -6.67
N LEU A 72 30.24 29.50 -6.60
CA LEU A 72 30.90 28.31 -7.16
C LEU A 72 31.00 28.38 -8.68
N ARG A 73 29.96 28.86 -9.39
CA ARG A 73 30.00 29.06 -10.85
C ARG A 73 30.98 30.15 -11.27
N ALA A 74 31.30 31.09 -10.38
CA ALA A 74 32.29 32.13 -10.63
C ALA A 74 33.74 31.67 -10.36
N GLU A 75 33.95 30.48 -9.78
CA GLU A 75 35.29 29.96 -9.54
C GLU A 75 36.01 29.64 -10.88
N PRO A 76 37.29 30.01 -11.02
CA PRO A 76 38.09 29.59 -12.16
C PRO A 76 38.15 28.06 -12.23
N GLY A 77 37.88 27.48 -13.40
CA GLY A 77 37.84 26.03 -13.58
C GLY A 77 36.45 25.41 -13.51
N TYR A 78 35.39 26.20 -13.26
CA TYR A 78 34.03 25.67 -13.16
C TYR A 78 33.60 24.90 -14.41
N GLU A 79 33.84 25.47 -15.59
CA GLU A 79 33.43 24.87 -16.86
C GLU A 79 34.14 23.52 -17.12
N GLU A 80 35.43 23.43 -16.80
CA GLU A 80 36.20 22.19 -16.91
C GLU A 80 35.69 21.13 -15.91
N VAL A 81 35.32 21.54 -14.70
CA VAL A 81 34.73 20.66 -13.69
C VAL A 81 33.33 20.19 -14.12
N LEU A 82 32.53 21.07 -14.72
CA LEU A 82 31.21 20.75 -15.27
C LEU A 82 31.30 19.76 -16.43
N GLU A 83 32.25 19.93 -17.34
CA GLU A 83 32.48 18.99 -18.45
C GLU A 83 32.88 17.60 -17.93
N LEU A 84 33.82 17.54 -16.97
CA LEU A 84 34.24 16.28 -16.35
C LEU A 84 33.10 15.61 -15.59
N ALA A 85 32.29 16.39 -14.87
CA ALA A 85 31.08 15.91 -14.21
C ALA A 85 30.08 15.32 -15.21
N GLY A 86 29.88 15.99 -16.35
CA GLY A 86 29.06 15.51 -17.46
C GLY A 86 29.49 14.13 -17.95
N LEU A 87 30.79 13.94 -18.18
CA LEU A 87 31.35 12.64 -18.59
C LEU A 87 31.12 11.55 -17.53
N ARG A 88 31.36 11.84 -16.25
CA ARG A 88 31.11 10.88 -15.15
C ARG A 88 29.63 10.48 -15.09
N VAL A 89 28.73 11.46 -15.21
CA VAL A 89 27.27 11.23 -15.22
C VAL A 89 26.86 10.37 -16.42
N GLU A 90 27.40 10.64 -17.61
CA GLU A 90 27.08 9.86 -18.81
C GLU A 90 27.50 8.38 -18.67
N VAL A 91 28.70 8.14 -18.14
CA VAL A 91 29.21 6.78 -17.88
C VAL A 91 28.28 6.04 -16.90
N ASP A 92 27.97 6.64 -15.76
CA ASP A 92 27.08 6.02 -14.77
C ASP A 92 25.67 5.76 -15.33
N ILE A 93 25.12 6.69 -16.12
CA ILE A 93 23.82 6.50 -16.79
C ILE A 93 23.87 5.33 -17.77
N LYS A 94 24.94 5.22 -18.55
CA LYS A 94 25.12 4.13 -19.53
C LYS A 94 25.24 2.77 -18.83
N ASP A 95 26.01 2.69 -17.76
CA ASP A 95 26.18 1.47 -16.98
C ASP A 95 24.86 1.08 -16.29
N SER A 96 24.15 2.04 -15.70
CA SER A 96 22.83 1.80 -15.09
C SER A 96 21.79 1.31 -16.11
N LYS A 97 21.76 1.90 -17.33
CA LYS A 97 20.91 1.42 -18.43
C LYS A 97 21.23 -0.02 -18.82
N LYS A 98 22.52 -0.36 -18.91
CA LYS A 98 22.98 -1.71 -19.26
C LYS A 98 22.58 -2.72 -18.19
N GLN A 99 22.83 -2.42 -16.91
CA GLN A 99 22.44 -3.27 -15.79
C GLN A 99 20.92 -3.47 -15.71
N ALA A 100 20.13 -2.42 -15.96
CA ALA A 100 18.68 -2.50 -16.02
C ALA A 100 18.20 -3.41 -17.18
N ALA A 101 18.84 -3.30 -18.35
CA ALA A 101 18.56 -4.15 -19.50
C ALA A 101 18.88 -5.63 -19.23
N GLU A 102 20.05 -5.91 -18.65
CA GLU A 102 20.46 -7.27 -18.26
C GLU A 102 19.44 -7.89 -17.30
N LYS A 103 19.04 -7.15 -16.24
CA LYS A 103 18.01 -7.62 -15.29
C LYS A 103 16.67 -7.95 -15.96
N LEU A 104 16.24 -7.13 -16.93
CA LEU A 104 15.01 -7.36 -17.68
C LEU A 104 15.11 -8.59 -18.58
N ILE A 105 16.26 -8.78 -19.25
CA ILE A 105 16.50 -9.93 -20.11
C ILE A 105 16.57 -11.21 -19.28
N ASP A 106 17.34 -11.23 -18.21
CA ASP A 106 17.48 -12.39 -17.32
C ASP A 106 16.12 -12.79 -16.72
N LYS A 107 15.29 -11.81 -16.35
CA LYS A 107 13.89 -12.05 -15.94
C LYS A 107 13.05 -12.62 -17.09
N GLY A 108 13.21 -12.12 -18.31
CA GLY A 108 12.53 -12.62 -19.50
C GLY A 108 12.91 -14.08 -19.81
N ILE A 109 14.19 -14.43 -19.67
CA ILE A 109 14.69 -15.80 -19.86
C ILE A 109 14.11 -16.74 -18.81
N ARG A 110 14.16 -16.36 -17.52
CA ARG A 110 13.58 -17.16 -16.43
C ARG A 110 12.09 -17.42 -16.60
N LEU A 111 11.37 -16.50 -17.24
CA LEU A 111 9.93 -16.61 -17.52
C LEU A 111 9.62 -17.26 -18.88
N GLY A 112 10.63 -17.76 -19.62
CA GLY A 112 10.46 -18.36 -20.94
C GLY A 112 10.02 -17.39 -22.05
N LYS A 113 10.09 -16.07 -21.79
CA LYS A 113 9.68 -15.02 -22.75
C LYS A 113 10.79 -14.63 -23.73
N ILE A 114 12.03 -14.93 -23.37
CA ILE A 114 13.22 -14.66 -24.18
C ILE A 114 14.03 -15.94 -24.24
N PRO A 115 14.33 -16.47 -25.43
CA PRO A 115 15.29 -17.56 -25.58
C PRO A 115 16.68 -17.15 -25.06
N PRO A 116 17.40 -18.00 -24.31
CA PRO A 116 18.73 -17.67 -23.79
C PRO A 116 19.74 -17.20 -24.86
N GLU A 117 19.66 -17.78 -26.06
CA GLU A 117 20.48 -17.45 -27.23
C GLU A 117 20.28 -16.02 -27.73
N ASP A 118 19.13 -15.41 -27.43
CA ASP A 118 18.82 -14.03 -27.83
C ASP A 118 19.37 -12.98 -26.84
N ARG A 119 20.08 -13.39 -25.78
CA ARG A 119 20.52 -12.47 -24.72
C ARG A 119 21.36 -11.31 -25.26
N GLU A 120 22.41 -11.63 -26.01
CA GLU A 120 23.33 -10.63 -26.56
C GLU A 120 22.68 -9.78 -27.65
N SER A 121 21.93 -10.42 -28.56
CA SER A 121 21.24 -9.73 -29.66
C SER A 121 20.19 -8.72 -29.15
N LYS A 122 19.57 -8.98 -27.99
CA LYS A 122 18.58 -8.10 -27.38
C LYS A 122 19.16 -7.04 -26.44
N LEU A 123 20.40 -7.21 -25.96
CA LEU A 123 20.98 -6.32 -24.95
C LEU A 123 21.03 -4.85 -25.39
N ALA A 124 21.50 -4.58 -26.61
CA ALA A 124 21.59 -3.22 -27.13
C ALA A 124 20.21 -2.53 -27.16
N ARG A 125 19.20 -3.22 -27.71
CA ARG A 125 17.82 -2.72 -27.80
C ARG A 125 17.20 -2.48 -26.43
N TYR A 126 17.44 -3.36 -25.46
CA TYR A 126 16.91 -3.18 -24.10
C TYR A 126 17.65 -2.07 -23.34
N THR A 127 18.94 -1.88 -23.59
CA THR A 127 19.72 -0.78 -23.01
C THR A 127 19.20 0.57 -23.49
N GLU A 128 18.94 0.72 -24.79
CA GLU A 128 18.34 1.92 -25.37
C GLU A 128 16.95 2.21 -24.76
N ARG A 129 16.13 1.16 -24.57
CA ARG A 129 14.80 1.28 -23.95
C ARG A 129 14.81 1.53 -22.44
N SER A 130 15.96 1.40 -21.79
CA SER A 130 16.10 1.57 -20.34
C SER A 130 16.35 3.03 -19.93
N GLY A 131 15.87 4.00 -20.72
CA GLY A 131 16.01 5.44 -20.44
C GLY A 131 15.57 5.87 -19.03
N TRP A 132 14.60 5.15 -18.44
CA TRP A 132 14.13 5.36 -17.08
C TRP A 132 15.20 5.12 -16.00
N ALA A 133 16.27 4.39 -16.30
CA ALA A 133 17.37 4.11 -15.36
C ALA A 133 18.06 5.40 -14.88
N LYS A 134 18.06 6.46 -15.70
CA LYS A 134 18.56 7.79 -15.29
C LYS A 134 17.86 8.31 -14.02
N TYR A 135 16.54 8.09 -13.91
CA TYR A 135 15.78 8.52 -12.72
C TYR A 135 16.21 7.78 -11.45
N GLY A 136 16.76 6.58 -11.60
CA GLY A 136 17.37 5.81 -10.50
C GLY A 136 18.59 6.53 -9.93
N ILE A 137 19.51 6.97 -10.81
CA ILE A 137 20.72 7.70 -10.40
C ILE A 137 20.36 9.03 -9.76
N GLU A 138 19.47 9.81 -10.39
CA GLU A 138 19.00 11.09 -9.83
C GLU A 138 18.46 10.93 -8.39
N ARG A 139 17.70 9.85 -8.14
CA ARG A 139 17.20 9.52 -6.80
C ARG A 139 18.33 9.10 -5.85
N GLN A 140 19.22 8.23 -6.30
CA GLN A 140 20.33 7.69 -5.49
C GLN A 140 21.32 8.77 -5.05
N VAL A 141 21.58 9.77 -5.91
CA VAL A 141 22.41 10.94 -5.59
C VAL A 141 21.84 11.71 -4.39
N LEU A 142 20.52 11.86 -4.29
CA LEU A 142 19.87 12.56 -3.18
C LEU A 142 19.62 11.67 -1.95
N SER A 143 19.55 10.36 -2.10
CA SER A 143 19.38 9.42 -0.97
C SER A 143 20.70 8.90 -0.39
N GLY A 144 21.81 9.05 -1.11
CA GLY A 144 23.11 8.48 -0.74
C GLY A 144 23.23 6.98 -1.01
N GLU A 145 22.36 6.44 -1.85
CA GLU A 145 22.29 5.00 -2.17
C GLU A 145 22.98 4.67 -3.51
N LEU A 146 23.97 5.47 -3.89
CA LEU A 146 24.77 5.17 -5.07
C LEU A 146 25.60 3.89 -4.86
N PRO A 147 25.74 3.05 -5.90
CA PRO A 147 26.66 1.92 -5.86
C PRO A 147 28.10 2.36 -5.53
N GLY A 148 28.85 1.56 -4.78
CA GLY A 148 30.23 1.92 -4.39
C GLY A 148 31.21 2.02 -5.56
N ASP A 149 30.89 1.37 -6.68
CA ASP A 149 31.61 1.40 -7.95
C ASP A 149 31.18 2.54 -8.89
N SER A 150 30.19 3.36 -8.50
CA SER A 150 29.77 4.56 -9.25
C SER A 150 30.89 5.59 -9.34
N PHE A 151 31.08 6.17 -10.52
CA PHE A 151 32.01 7.28 -10.73
C PHE A 151 31.58 8.57 -10.01
N LEU A 152 30.32 8.64 -9.60
CA LEU A 152 29.75 9.73 -8.82
C LEU A 152 29.90 9.54 -7.30
N CYS A 153 30.26 8.33 -6.83
CA CYS A 153 30.33 8.02 -5.41
C CYS A 153 31.33 8.92 -4.67
N LYS A 154 32.61 8.96 -5.09
CA LYS A 154 33.66 9.75 -4.40
C LYS A 154 33.38 11.26 -4.40
N PRO A 155 33.04 11.89 -5.55
CA PRO A 155 32.76 13.32 -5.57
C PRO A 155 31.53 13.73 -4.74
N LEU A 156 30.58 12.81 -4.54
CA LEU A 156 29.38 13.04 -3.73
C LEU A 156 29.50 12.51 -2.29
N GLN A 157 30.68 12.05 -1.86
CA GLN A 157 30.90 11.75 -0.44
C GLN A 157 30.76 13.01 0.41
N LEU A 158 30.31 12.84 1.66
CA LEU A 158 30.13 13.96 2.57
C LEU A 158 31.48 14.66 2.81
N GLY A 159 31.48 15.99 2.72
CA GLY A 159 32.70 16.80 2.84
C GLY A 159 33.63 16.79 1.61
N SER A 160 33.23 16.18 0.49
CA SER A 160 33.91 16.36 -0.81
C SER A 160 33.73 17.78 -1.37
N SER A 161 34.34 18.06 -2.52
CA SER A 161 34.33 19.38 -3.16
C SER A 161 32.90 19.88 -3.44
N ALA A 162 32.56 21.06 -2.91
CA ALA A 162 31.29 21.72 -3.18
C ALA A 162 31.12 22.06 -4.68
N LEU A 163 32.22 22.45 -5.33
CA LEU A 163 32.27 22.73 -6.77
C LEU A 163 31.97 21.48 -7.61
N GLU A 164 32.65 20.36 -7.32
CA GLU A 164 32.39 19.09 -8.02
C GLU A 164 30.97 18.58 -7.77
N ARG A 165 30.45 18.71 -6.54
CA ARG A 165 29.08 18.33 -6.21
C ARG A 165 28.07 19.17 -7.01
N LEU A 166 28.24 20.49 -7.05
CA LEU A 166 27.38 21.38 -7.84
C LEU A 166 27.39 20.97 -9.31
N ALA A 167 28.58 20.82 -9.90
CA ALA A 167 28.76 20.42 -11.29
C ALA A 167 28.08 19.08 -11.62
N ILE A 168 28.18 18.07 -10.75
CA ILE A 168 27.49 16.78 -10.93
C ILE A 168 25.98 16.94 -10.87
N LEU A 169 25.47 17.72 -9.91
CA LEU A 169 24.04 17.97 -9.78
C LEU A 169 23.51 18.68 -11.03
N GLU A 170 24.20 19.70 -11.52
CA GLU A 170 23.83 20.42 -12.75
C GLU A 170 23.95 19.54 -14.01
N ALA A 171 24.96 18.68 -14.10
CA ALA A 171 25.10 17.71 -15.19
C ALA A 171 23.95 16.68 -15.21
N LEU A 172 23.39 16.34 -14.05
CA LEU A 172 22.15 15.55 -13.94
C LEU A 172 20.89 16.36 -14.27
N GLY A 173 21.03 17.68 -14.45
CA GLY A 173 19.96 18.64 -14.72
C GLY A 173 19.20 19.04 -13.46
N PHE A 174 19.82 18.96 -12.28
CA PHE A 174 19.26 19.50 -11.06
C PHE A 174 19.47 21.02 -10.99
N ASN A 175 18.54 21.67 -10.31
CA ASN A 175 18.62 23.04 -9.82
C ASN A 175 17.99 23.07 -8.42
N GLU A 176 18.10 24.21 -7.73
CA GLU A 176 17.57 24.33 -6.38
C GLU A 176 16.09 23.95 -6.27
N GLY A 177 15.26 24.42 -7.21
CA GLY A 177 13.82 24.19 -7.23
C GLY A 177 13.47 22.71 -7.40
N ASN A 178 14.08 22.04 -8.37
CA ASN A 178 13.79 20.62 -8.61
C ASN A 178 14.48 19.68 -7.62
N ILE A 179 15.54 20.09 -6.90
CA ILE A 179 16.06 19.34 -5.74
C ILE A 179 15.07 19.39 -4.59
N LYS A 180 14.63 20.60 -4.21
CA LYS A 180 13.58 20.78 -3.19
C LYS A 180 12.34 19.96 -3.56
N GLY A 181 11.95 20.00 -4.84
CA GLY A 181 10.87 19.19 -5.39
C GLY A 181 11.13 17.69 -5.30
N SER A 182 12.31 17.23 -5.68
CA SER A 182 12.69 15.81 -5.62
C SER A 182 12.69 15.25 -4.21
N ILE A 183 13.11 16.06 -3.22
CA ILE A 183 13.06 15.69 -1.80
C ILE A 183 11.61 15.47 -1.36
N VAL A 184 10.71 16.38 -1.75
CA VAL A 184 9.29 16.32 -1.37
C VAL A 184 8.53 15.21 -2.08
N PHE A 185 8.73 15.05 -3.39
CA PHE A 185 7.98 14.09 -4.22
C PHE A 185 8.68 12.73 -4.38
N GLY A 186 9.90 12.60 -3.86
CA GLY A 186 10.74 11.40 -3.90
C GLY A 186 11.52 11.20 -5.20
N SER A 187 11.26 11.99 -6.24
CA SER A 187 12.09 12.05 -7.45
C SER A 187 11.82 13.31 -8.28
N LYS A 188 12.81 13.69 -9.09
CA LYS A 188 12.71 14.79 -10.06
C LYS A 188 11.59 14.56 -11.05
N HIS A 189 11.49 13.37 -11.63
CA HIS A 189 10.41 13.02 -12.55
C HIS A 189 9.00 13.22 -11.96
N ARG A 190 8.80 12.84 -10.68
CA ARG A 190 7.50 13.06 -10.01
C ARG A 190 7.23 14.54 -9.77
N TYR A 191 8.26 15.30 -9.39
CA TYR A 191 8.17 16.76 -9.27
C TYR A 191 7.82 17.42 -10.61
N ASP A 192 8.52 17.10 -11.70
CA ASP A 192 8.28 17.67 -13.01
C ASP A 192 6.85 17.36 -13.50
N ARG A 193 6.37 16.14 -13.26
CA ARG A 193 4.98 15.78 -13.54
C ARG A 193 3.99 16.61 -12.72
N LYS A 194 4.29 16.84 -11.45
CA LYS A 194 3.46 17.69 -10.57
C LYS A 194 3.42 19.14 -11.05
N VAL A 195 4.55 19.70 -11.47
CA VAL A 195 4.62 21.04 -12.06
C VAL A 195 3.70 21.11 -13.29
N GLN A 196 3.78 20.13 -14.19
CA GLN A 196 2.92 20.09 -15.38
C GLN A 196 1.43 19.95 -15.05
N GLU A 197 1.08 19.12 -14.07
CA GLU A 197 -0.29 18.96 -13.58
C GLU A 197 -0.83 20.28 -12.97
N SER A 198 0.00 20.96 -12.17
CA SER A 198 -0.30 22.26 -11.56
C SER A 198 -0.48 23.35 -12.62
N ASP A 199 0.47 23.48 -13.55
CA ASP A 199 0.42 24.47 -14.62
C ASP A 199 -0.82 24.29 -15.50
N ARG A 200 -1.19 23.03 -15.80
CA ARG A 200 -2.41 22.73 -16.53
C ARG A 200 -3.66 23.16 -15.76
N PHE A 201 -3.71 22.86 -14.47
CA PHE A 201 -4.83 23.24 -13.61
C PHE A 201 -5.03 24.76 -13.57
N PHE A 202 -3.97 25.54 -13.35
CA PHE A 202 -4.08 27.01 -13.26
C PHE A 202 -4.32 27.70 -14.60
N ARG A 203 -4.09 27.02 -15.73
CA ARG A 203 -4.45 27.53 -17.07
C ARG A 203 -5.91 27.26 -17.45
N SER A 204 -6.57 26.35 -16.75
CA SER A 204 -7.97 25.99 -16.98
C SER A 204 -8.94 27.04 -16.42
N THR A 205 -10.18 26.99 -16.89
CA THR A 205 -11.26 27.85 -16.37
C THR A 205 -11.65 27.40 -14.95
N GLU A 206 -12.33 28.27 -14.19
CA GLU A 206 -12.80 27.92 -12.85
C GLU A 206 -13.76 26.72 -12.83
N GLU A 207 -14.60 26.58 -13.86
CA GLU A 207 -15.50 25.44 -14.01
C GLU A 207 -14.74 24.14 -14.22
N GLU A 208 -13.73 24.14 -15.10
CA GLU A 208 -12.85 22.99 -15.34
C GLU A 208 -12.06 22.62 -14.08
N GLN A 209 -11.55 23.60 -13.34
CA GLN A 209 -10.85 23.38 -12.08
C GLN A 209 -11.77 22.72 -11.04
N ARG A 210 -13.01 23.21 -10.88
CA ARG A 210 -13.99 22.63 -9.95
C ARG A 210 -14.34 21.19 -10.32
N GLU A 211 -14.54 20.92 -11.61
CA GLU A 211 -14.83 19.57 -12.11
C GLU A 211 -13.63 18.61 -11.90
N GLN A 212 -12.40 19.09 -12.12
CA GLN A 212 -11.19 18.31 -11.85
C GLN A 212 -11.06 17.98 -10.35
N LEU A 213 -11.27 18.96 -9.46
CA LEU A 213 -11.24 18.73 -8.01
C LEU A 213 -12.34 17.75 -7.56
N LYS A 214 -13.54 17.82 -8.15
CA LYS A 214 -14.63 16.88 -7.86
C LYS A 214 -14.25 15.44 -8.21
N ARG A 215 -13.67 15.22 -9.39
CA ARG A 215 -13.19 13.89 -9.81
C ARG A 215 -12.12 13.33 -8.88
N LEU A 216 -11.13 14.15 -8.51
CA LEU A 216 -10.09 13.73 -7.56
C LEU A 216 -10.65 13.32 -6.19
N LEU A 217 -11.73 13.95 -5.77
CA LEU A 217 -12.37 13.63 -4.50
C LEU A 217 -13.18 12.33 -4.57
N ASP A 218 -13.86 12.07 -5.67
CA ASP A 218 -14.54 10.79 -5.87
C ASP A 218 -13.54 9.63 -6.03
N ASP A 219 -12.40 9.87 -6.66
CA ASP A 219 -11.26 8.93 -6.67
C ASP A 219 -10.72 8.69 -5.26
N ALA A 220 -10.59 9.74 -4.43
CA ALA A 220 -10.14 9.62 -3.04
C ALA A 220 -11.08 8.77 -2.18
N LYS A 221 -12.41 8.94 -2.33
CA LYS A 221 -13.42 8.09 -1.67
C LYS A 221 -13.29 6.64 -2.11
N THR A 222 -13.17 6.41 -3.41
CA THR A 222 -13.02 5.08 -4.00
C THR A 222 -11.76 4.38 -3.49
N ASN A 223 -10.63 5.10 -3.42
CA ASN A 223 -9.38 4.58 -2.89
C ASN A 223 -9.50 4.19 -1.41
N GLN A 224 -10.17 4.99 -0.58
CA GLN A 224 -10.41 4.66 0.82
C GLN A 224 -11.29 3.42 0.98
N ALA A 225 -12.38 3.30 0.21
CA ALA A 225 -13.22 2.11 0.20
C ALA A 225 -12.44 0.84 -0.22
N ASN A 226 -11.60 0.96 -1.25
CA ASN A 226 -10.76 -0.15 -1.72
C ASN A 226 -9.70 -0.55 -0.69
N GLU A 227 -9.13 0.40 0.02
CA GLU A 227 -8.16 0.13 1.10
C GLU A 227 -8.84 -0.58 2.28
N GLU A 228 -10.05 -0.18 2.66
CA GLU A 228 -10.82 -0.88 3.70
C GLU A 228 -11.21 -2.29 3.29
N LYS A 229 -11.60 -2.47 2.02
CA LYS A 229 -11.87 -3.80 1.46
C LYS A 229 -10.62 -4.68 1.52
N ARG A 230 -9.45 -4.15 1.13
CA ARG A 230 -8.16 -4.86 1.21
C ARG A 230 -7.79 -5.23 2.64
N LYS A 231 -8.01 -4.32 3.61
CA LYS A 231 -7.75 -4.61 5.03
C LYS A 231 -8.68 -5.69 5.58
N LYS A 232 -9.97 -5.66 5.24
CA LYS A 232 -10.92 -6.71 5.62
C LYS A 232 -10.54 -8.06 5.01
N GLU A 233 -10.14 -8.06 3.74
CA GLU A 233 -9.72 -9.29 3.06
C GLU A 233 -8.40 -9.82 3.65
N ALA A 234 -7.43 -8.97 3.93
CA ALA A 234 -6.19 -9.38 4.59
C ALA A 234 -6.45 -9.96 5.99
N ALA A 235 -7.36 -9.36 6.77
CA ALA A 235 -7.77 -9.90 8.06
C ALA A 235 -8.47 -11.26 7.93
N ARG A 236 -9.32 -11.43 6.89
CA ARG A 236 -9.97 -12.71 6.57
C ARG A 236 -8.94 -13.79 6.23
N VAL A 237 -8.00 -13.48 5.34
CA VAL A 237 -6.91 -14.40 4.94
C VAL A 237 -6.05 -14.78 6.14
N ALA A 238 -5.66 -13.83 6.99
CA ALA A 238 -4.91 -14.09 8.21
C ALA A 238 -5.71 -14.91 9.24
N GLY A 239 -7.04 -14.76 9.28
CA GLY A 239 -7.94 -15.61 10.07
C GLY A 239 -7.94 -17.05 9.57
N ILE A 240 -8.04 -17.25 8.26
CA ILE A 240 -7.98 -18.56 7.62
C ILE A 240 -6.62 -19.22 7.88
N GLU A 241 -5.52 -18.49 7.69
CA GLU A 241 -4.17 -19.00 7.92
C GLU A 241 -3.94 -19.43 9.37
N ARG A 242 -4.49 -18.70 10.35
CA ARG A 242 -4.45 -19.11 11.76
C ARG A 242 -5.19 -20.41 12.03
N VAL A 243 -6.31 -20.65 11.36
CA VAL A 243 -7.08 -21.90 11.47
C VAL A 243 -6.37 -23.04 10.75
N SER A 244 -5.86 -22.78 9.54
CA SER A 244 -5.35 -23.83 8.64
C SER A 244 -3.88 -24.19 8.87
N GLY A 245 -3.09 -23.28 9.49
CA GLY A 245 -1.64 -23.43 9.58
C GLY A 245 -0.96 -23.53 8.21
N GLY A 246 -1.62 -23.06 7.14
CA GLY A 246 -1.15 -23.17 5.75
C GLY A 246 -1.74 -24.32 4.94
N ASP A 247 -2.50 -25.25 5.57
CA ASP A 247 -3.13 -26.39 4.89
C ASP A 247 -4.66 -26.27 4.93
N VAL A 248 -5.20 -25.45 4.03
CA VAL A 248 -6.63 -25.12 4.00
C VAL A 248 -7.49 -26.34 3.65
N GLU A 249 -7.03 -27.17 2.71
CA GLU A 249 -7.80 -28.32 2.22
C GLU A 249 -8.00 -29.36 3.32
N ARG A 250 -6.91 -29.74 4.02
CA ARG A 250 -6.98 -30.70 5.12
C ARG A 250 -7.87 -30.21 6.27
N VAL A 251 -7.85 -28.91 6.57
CA VAL A 251 -8.70 -28.36 7.63
C VAL A 251 -10.16 -28.29 7.21
N VAL A 252 -10.45 -27.95 5.95
CA VAL A 252 -11.81 -28.07 5.41
C VAL A 252 -12.31 -29.51 5.50
N GLU A 253 -11.52 -30.49 5.07
CA GLU A 253 -11.86 -31.92 5.17
C GLU A 253 -12.14 -32.34 6.61
N TRP A 254 -11.35 -31.84 7.58
CA TRP A 254 -11.59 -32.11 9.00
C TRP A 254 -12.95 -31.56 9.48
N PHE A 255 -13.29 -30.31 9.13
CA PHE A 255 -14.59 -29.72 9.49
C PHE A 255 -15.76 -30.44 8.82
N GLU A 256 -15.64 -30.77 7.53
CA GLU A 256 -16.68 -31.52 6.80
C GLU A 256 -16.86 -32.93 7.37
N SER A 257 -15.76 -33.61 7.75
CA SER A 257 -15.80 -34.91 8.41
C SER A 257 -16.45 -34.84 9.79
N CYS A 258 -16.16 -33.80 10.58
CA CYS A 258 -16.83 -33.57 11.87
C CYS A 258 -18.34 -33.38 11.69
N ALA A 259 -18.75 -32.56 10.71
CA ALA A 259 -20.15 -32.31 10.41
C ALA A 259 -20.88 -33.56 9.92
N GLU A 260 -20.22 -34.38 9.09
CA GLU A 260 -20.78 -35.64 8.61
C GLU A 260 -20.92 -36.67 9.74
N SER A 261 -19.91 -36.81 10.61
CA SER A 261 -20.00 -37.66 11.80
C SER A 261 -21.13 -37.22 12.73
N LEU A 262 -21.30 -35.92 12.96
CA LEU A 262 -22.41 -35.38 13.75
C LEU A 262 -23.77 -35.74 13.12
N ARG A 263 -23.92 -35.62 11.81
CA ARG A 263 -25.16 -36.01 11.11
C ARG A 263 -25.45 -37.50 11.24
N GLN A 264 -24.44 -38.35 11.10
CA GLN A 264 -24.56 -39.80 11.28
C GLN A 264 -24.94 -40.17 12.72
N ASP A 265 -24.47 -39.39 13.70
CA ASP A 265 -24.83 -39.52 15.13
C ASP A 265 -26.23 -38.94 15.46
N GLY A 266 -27.00 -38.48 14.46
CA GLY A 266 -28.35 -37.94 14.63
C GLY A 266 -28.40 -36.47 15.03
N TYR A 267 -27.32 -35.71 14.86
CA TYR A 267 -27.32 -34.27 15.08
C TYR A 267 -27.77 -33.50 13.84
N VAL A 268 -28.49 -32.40 14.06
CA VAL A 268 -28.98 -31.49 13.03
C VAL A 268 -28.42 -30.09 13.28
N LEU A 269 -28.05 -29.41 12.21
CA LEU A 269 -27.60 -28.02 12.25
C LEU A 269 -28.68 -27.16 12.90
N SER A 270 -28.30 -26.43 13.95
CA SER A 270 -29.19 -25.52 14.67
C SER A 270 -28.88 -24.06 14.34
N SER A 271 -27.61 -23.65 14.36
CA SER A 271 -27.22 -22.25 14.13
C SER A 271 -25.77 -22.12 13.66
N MET A 272 -25.47 -21.05 12.93
CA MET A 272 -24.11 -20.61 12.59
C MET A 272 -23.94 -19.20 13.13
N VAL A 273 -22.94 -19.00 13.98
CA VAL A 273 -22.79 -17.76 14.76
C VAL A 273 -21.32 -17.33 14.87
N ASN A 274 -21.13 -16.10 15.32
CA ASN A 274 -19.82 -15.57 15.69
C ASN A 274 -19.67 -15.58 17.20
N LEU A 275 -18.47 -15.90 17.66
CA LEU A 275 -18.02 -15.73 19.04
C LEU A 275 -17.62 -14.27 19.25
N GLU A 276 -17.91 -13.72 20.42
CA GLU A 276 -17.40 -12.38 20.79
C GLU A 276 -15.87 -12.38 20.89
N SER A 277 -15.28 -13.53 21.21
CA SER A 277 -13.84 -13.71 21.33
C SER A 277 -13.34 -14.87 20.46
N SER A 278 -12.28 -14.60 19.68
CA SER A 278 -11.64 -15.62 18.85
C SER A 278 -10.94 -16.66 19.73
N ARG A 279 -11.14 -17.95 19.46
CA ARG A 279 -10.49 -19.03 20.21
C ARG A 279 -9.05 -19.26 19.75
N GLU A 280 -8.28 -19.99 20.56
CA GLU A 280 -6.88 -20.31 20.24
C GLU A 280 -6.75 -21.36 19.13
N LYS A 281 -7.74 -22.27 19.02
CA LYS A 281 -7.73 -23.40 18.07
C LYS A 281 -9.14 -23.77 17.62
N ALA A 282 -9.22 -24.42 16.47
CA ALA A 282 -10.43 -25.10 16.04
C ALA A 282 -10.70 -26.33 16.91
N GLU A 283 -11.97 -26.57 17.27
CA GLU A 283 -12.35 -27.72 18.10
C GLU A 283 -13.82 -28.09 17.94
N LEU A 284 -14.13 -29.36 18.22
CA LEU A 284 -15.49 -29.87 18.32
C LEU A 284 -15.74 -30.28 19.77
N VAL A 285 -16.76 -29.68 20.40
CA VAL A 285 -17.17 -30.01 21.77
C VAL A 285 -18.60 -30.52 21.75
N LYS A 286 -18.83 -31.72 22.30
CA LYS A 286 -20.16 -32.33 22.48
C LYS A 286 -20.48 -32.35 23.97
N GLY A 287 -21.75 -32.16 24.35
CA GLY A 287 -22.18 -32.18 25.75
C GLY A 287 -23.65 -31.85 25.90
N SER A 288 -24.11 -31.75 27.15
CA SER A 288 -25.42 -31.15 27.41
C SER A 288 -25.39 -29.65 27.08
N ILE A 289 -26.56 -29.06 26.79
CA ILE A 289 -26.64 -27.61 26.57
C ILE A 289 -26.13 -26.84 27.80
N ALA A 290 -26.39 -27.34 29.01
CA ALA A 290 -25.87 -26.75 30.24
C ALA A 290 -24.33 -26.75 30.32
N GLU A 291 -23.67 -27.85 29.95
CA GLU A 291 -22.21 -27.96 29.90
C GLU A 291 -21.62 -27.03 28.84
N LEU A 292 -22.20 -27.03 27.64
CA LEU A 292 -21.76 -26.17 26.55
C LEU A 292 -21.92 -24.70 26.90
N ARG A 293 -22.92 -24.32 27.70
CA ARG A 293 -23.13 -22.94 28.16
C ARG A 293 -21.99 -22.45 29.04
N GLN A 294 -21.41 -23.32 29.88
CA GLN A 294 -20.26 -22.99 30.69
C GLN A 294 -18.99 -22.82 29.84
N TYR A 295 -18.86 -23.63 28.79
CA TYR A 295 -17.69 -23.63 27.91
C TYR A 295 -17.74 -22.50 26.85
N PHE A 296 -18.93 -22.14 26.37
CA PHE A 296 -19.20 -21.12 25.36
C PHE A 296 -20.20 -20.06 25.84
N PRO A 297 -19.89 -19.31 26.92
CA PRO A 297 -20.78 -18.24 27.42
C PRO A 297 -20.89 -17.05 26.44
N ASP A 298 -19.97 -16.96 25.48
CA ASP A 298 -19.86 -15.90 24.47
C ASP A 298 -20.54 -16.25 23.14
N LEU A 299 -21.26 -17.38 23.07
CA LEU A 299 -21.93 -17.84 21.86
C LEU A 299 -23.31 -17.16 21.69
N ARG A 300 -23.38 -16.15 20.83
CA ARG A 300 -24.55 -15.28 20.69
C ARG A 300 -25.06 -15.14 19.25
N TYR A 301 -26.36 -14.96 19.12
CA TYR A 301 -26.97 -14.50 17.89
C TYR A 301 -26.57 -13.05 17.58
N PRO A 302 -26.71 -12.58 16.33
CA PRO A 302 -26.51 -11.17 15.98
C PRO A 302 -27.36 -10.19 16.80
N SER A 303 -28.48 -10.65 17.37
CA SER A 303 -29.33 -9.88 18.28
C SER A 303 -28.73 -9.69 19.68
N GLY A 304 -27.64 -10.37 20.02
CA GLY A 304 -27.03 -10.39 21.35
C GLY A 304 -27.60 -11.45 22.30
N LEU A 305 -28.59 -12.24 21.87
CA LEU A 305 -29.17 -13.33 22.67
C LEU A 305 -28.23 -14.55 22.69
N SER A 306 -28.11 -15.21 23.85
CA SER A 306 -27.37 -16.46 23.99
C SER A 306 -28.05 -17.58 23.19
N VAL A 307 -27.28 -18.24 22.32
CA VAL A 307 -27.78 -19.36 21.52
C VAL A 307 -28.12 -20.54 22.42
N LEU A 308 -27.27 -20.81 23.42
CA LEU A 308 -27.44 -21.95 24.31
C LEU A 308 -28.57 -21.73 25.32
N ASP A 309 -28.84 -20.48 25.73
CA ASP A 309 -29.99 -20.17 26.58
C ASP A 309 -31.29 -20.43 25.80
N TYR A 310 -31.37 -19.96 24.55
CA TYR A 310 -32.50 -20.23 23.67
C TYR A 310 -32.73 -21.74 23.46
N LEU A 311 -31.67 -22.50 23.21
CA LEU A 311 -31.77 -23.96 23.05
C LEU A 311 -32.17 -24.66 24.36
N SER A 312 -31.63 -24.20 25.50
CA SER A 312 -31.97 -24.74 26.81
C SER A 312 -33.44 -24.50 27.17
N GLU A 313 -33.99 -23.33 26.83
CA GLU A 313 -35.39 -23.01 27.04
C GLU A 313 -36.32 -23.81 26.12
N THR A 314 -35.88 -24.07 24.88
CA THR A 314 -36.70 -24.74 23.87
C THR A 314 -36.72 -26.26 24.03
N TYR A 315 -35.58 -26.86 24.37
CA TYR A 315 -35.39 -28.31 24.36
C TYR A 315 -35.07 -28.90 25.73
N GLY A 316 -34.66 -28.07 26.69
CA GLY A 316 -34.21 -28.49 28.02
C GLY A 316 -32.69 -28.42 28.15
N ALA A 317 -32.21 -28.09 29.34
CA ALA A 317 -30.78 -27.91 29.63
C ALA A 317 -29.97 -29.22 29.48
N ASP A 318 -30.62 -30.36 29.68
CA ASP A 318 -30.02 -31.70 29.63
C ASP A 318 -29.96 -32.28 28.21
N SER A 319 -30.61 -31.63 27.22
CA SER A 319 -30.55 -32.09 25.83
C SER A 319 -29.12 -32.02 25.29
N THR A 320 -28.77 -32.98 24.44
CA THR A 320 -27.43 -33.07 23.88
C THR A 320 -27.26 -32.13 22.68
N ALA A 321 -26.15 -31.39 22.66
CA ALA A 321 -25.75 -30.55 21.55
C ALA A 321 -24.24 -30.67 21.28
N ALA A 322 -23.80 -30.05 20.19
CA ALA A 322 -22.40 -29.95 19.84
C ALA A 322 -22.09 -28.57 19.26
N VAL A 323 -20.90 -28.06 19.55
CA VAL A 323 -20.40 -26.80 19.00
C VAL A 323 -19.09 -27.08 18.29
N LEU A 324 -19.06 -26.75 17.00
CA LEU A 324 -17.90 -26.86 16.13
C LEU A 324 -17.32 -25.45 15.91
N VAL A 325 -16.18 -25.18 16.52
CA VAL A 325 -15.48 -23.88 16.50
C VAL A 325 -14.42 -23.86 15.41
N GLY A 326 -14.31 -22.72 14.73
CA GLY A 326 -13.32 -22.45 13.70
C GLY A 326 -13.89 -22.43 12.27
N ALA A 327 -15.18 -22.74 12.11
CA ALA A 327 -15.87 -22.72 10.83
C ALA A 327 -17.37 -22.47 10.96
N GLN A 328 -17.96 -21.88 9.92
CA GLN A 328 -19.39 -22.01 9.64
C GLN A 328 -19.60 -23.12 8.63
N VAL A 329 -20.39 -24.12 9.00
CA VAL A 329 -20.72 -25.27 8.16
C VAL A 329 -22.22 -25.24 7.86
N VAL A 330 -22.57 -25.22 6.57
CA VAL A 330 -23.97 -25.19 6.14
C VAL A 330 -24.64 -26.55 6.30
N GLY A 331 -25.97 -26.62 6.22
CA GLY A 331 -26.75 -27.83 6.51
C GLY A 331 -26.41 -29.05 5.63
N THR A 332 -25.74 -28.85 4.49
CA THR A 332 -25.21 -29.92 3.65
C THR A 332 -23.92 -30.56 4.18
N GLY A 333 -23.35 -30.03 5.26
CA GLY A 333 -22.05 -30.45 5.81
C GLY A 333 -20.86 -29.75 5.16
N LYS A 334 -21.07 -28.82 4.21
CA LYS A 334 -20.00 -28.09 3.52
C LYS A 334 -19.55 -26.84 4.28
N VAL A 335 -18.25 -26.59 4.30
CA VAL A 335 -17.69 -25.39 4.95
C VAL A 335 -18.03 -24.14 4.11
N TYR A 336 -18.64 -23.15 4.74
CA TYR A 336 -18.94 -21.86 4.12
C TYR A 336 -17.84 -20.82 4.38
N THR A 337 -17.32 -20.76 5.61
CA THR A 337 -16.18 -19.90 5.97
C THR A 337 -15.38 -20.50 7.11
N LEU A 338 -14.09 -20.15 7.17
CA LEU A 338 -13.17 -20.49 8.25
C LEU A 338 -12.80 -19.25 9.05
N GLY A 339 -12.56 -19.44 10.35
CA GLY A 339 -12.05 -18.42 11.26
C GLY A 339 -12.31 -18.82 12.71
N LEU A 340 -11.35 -18.57 13.60
CA LEU A 340 -11.42 -18.97 15.01
C LEU A 340 -12.47 -18.21 15.84
N ASP A 341 -13.11 -17.22 15.24
CA ASP A 341 -14.29 -16.50 15.74
C ASP A 341 -15.61 -17.13 15.28
N TRP A 342 -15.61 -18.06 14.32
CA TRP A 342 -16.82 -18.72 13.85
C TRP A 342 -17.16 -19.98 14.64
N ALA A 343 -18.45 -20.24 14.83
CA ALA A 343 -18.94 -21.47 15.41
C ALA A 343 -20.20 -21.98 14.70
N THR A 344 -20.31 -23.31 14.61
CA THR A 344 -21.49 -24.02 14.12
C THR A 344 -22.07 -24.87 15.23
N VAL A 345 -23.34 -24.66 15.56
CA VAL A 345 -24.05 -25.37 16.62
C VAL A 345 -24.96 -26.42 16.03
N TYR A 346 -24.86 -27.63 16.58
CA TYR A 346 -25.69 -28.77 16.23
C TYR A 346 -26.47 -29.23 17.46
N ARG A 347 -27.72 -29.66 17.26
CA ARG A 347 -28.54 -30.29 18.29
C ARG A 347 -28.72 -31.77 17.97
N LYS A 348 -28.75 -32.64 18.97
CA LYS A 348 -29.09 -34.04 18.76
C LYS A 348 -30.61 -34.18 18.69
N LEU A 349 -31.12 -34.98 17.75
CA LEU A 349 -32.53 -35.37 17.75
C LEU A 349 -32.72 -36.51 18.76
N ASP A 350 -33.63 -36.33 19.70
CA ASP A 350 -34.06 -37.41 20.58
C ASP A 350 -34.99 -38.35 19.79
N SER A 351 -35.00 -39.65 20.14
CA SER A 351 -35.79 -40.67 19.43
C SER A 351 -37.31 -40.42 19.45
N SER A 352 -37.79 -39.49 20.29
CA SER A 352 -39.18 -39.04 20.37
C SER A 352 -39.54 -37.90 19.40
N ASP A 353 -38.56 -37.26 18.76
CA ASP A 353 -38.76 -36.14 17.81
C ASP A 353 -39.01 -36.62 16.36
N GLY A 354 -39.24 -37.93 16.17
CA GLY A 354 -39.69 -38.52 14.92
C GLY A 354 -41.13 -38.15 14.56
N ARG A 355 -41.43 -36.86 14.39
CA ARG A 355 -42.55 -36.42 13.56
C ARG A 355 -42.02 -36.12 12.17
N SER A 356 -42.29 -37.09 11.30
CA SER A 356 -42.35 -37.01 9.84
C SER A 356 -42.54 -35.60 9.29
N TYR A 357 -41.58 -35.16 8.48
CA TYR A 357 -41.82 -34.24 7.37
C TYR A 357 -42.06 -35.04 6.10
#